data_AF-A0AAU7TDL0-F1
#
_entry.id   AF-A0AAU7TDL0-F1
#
_cell.length_a   1.000
_cell.length_b   1.000
_cell.length_c   1.000
_cell.angle_alpha   90.00
_cell.angle_beta   90.00
_cell.angle_gamma   90.00
#
_symmetry.space_group_name_H-M   'P 1'
#
loop_
_entity.id
_entity.type
_entity.pdbx_description
1 polymer ?
#
loop_
_entity_poly.entity_id
_entity_poly.type
_entity_poly.pdbx_seq_one_letter_code
_entity_poly.pdbx_strand_id
1 'polypeptide(L)'
;MMPHARPLTRRRVLQLTGAGLAAAAVPTAAHAENTTTARTLTIPALPSARTTELERTQNSLSASELRSTGFYLPAATALNVLVHAGSVAPTLVIGAPDADARKEFKSPRQYPLQVGRNTITDAGGGVVYLKLIGTSGQAKVSIGEEAEPMPYFVLGATGEADFQRQLDERLTPYVELLSPHAMITIERASALKYRTENHTDLLATYEDIIRIEDATSGYDGSAPAHVRLPHRYHFVGYPSAITGVGAYATHGHMSFPPPIQDRMLTVEGLRMRGWGVYHELGHQHQQITYKPSSLTEVTVNIYSLAVNAVFATKYGQQPRLHAPDAKTGLTPWQSAPGKLRSPDVNYRTTFDPYEKLVMFEQLRHAFGNTFWPNLHKLVRVERPYASDYTDEVLRLRNLVVLCSRTAGYDLSDFFRAWGVPVDAEATAQLAALQLTPPPVDPSTIRE
;
A
#
# COMPACT_ATOMS: atom_id res chain seq x y z
N MET A 1 47.58 22.09 77.83
CA MET A 1 47.20 23.51 77.74
C MET A 1 45.78 23.56 77.16
N MET A 2 44.79 23.85 78.02
CA MET A 2 43.38 24.18 77.69
C MET A 2 43.29 25.71 77.41
N PRO A 3 42.13 26.30 77.04
CA PRO A 3 41.04 25.85 76.14
C PRO A 3 40.49 26.98 75.23
N HIS A 4 39.54 26.63 74.36
CA HIS A 4 38.24 27.31 74.08
C HIS A 4 37.62 26.63 72.84
N ALA A 5 36.32 26.59 72.55
CA ALA A 5 35.02 26.54 73.22
C ALA A 5 33.99 26.20 72.10
N ARG A 6 32.89 25.50 72.44
CA ARG A 6 31.82 24.89 71.59
C ARG A 6 30.86 25.93 70.92
N PRO A 7 29.75 25.62 70.16
CA PRO A 7 29.04 24.31 69.93
C PRO A 7 28.41 23.97 68.54
N LEU A 8 28.17 22.65 68.37
CA LEU A 8 27.06 21.89 67.72
C LEU A 8 26.13 22.52 66.65
N THR A 9 25.94 21.84 65.49
CA THR A 9 24.69 21.09 65.15
C THR A 9 24.64 20.49 63.71
N ARG A 10 24.14 19.24 63.64
CA ARG A 10 23.30 18.56 62.61
C ARG A 10 23.56 18.79 61.11
N ARG A 11 24.09 17.75 60.43
CA ARG A 11 23.94 17.52 58.98
C ARG A 11 22.58 16.88 58.67
N ARG A 12 21.76 17.55 57.85
CA ARG A 12 20.56 17.01 57.21
C ARG A 12 20.96 16.28 55.92
N VAL A 13 20.48 15.05 55.76
CA VAL A 13 20.46 14.30 54.50
C VAL A 13 19.16 14.65 53.78
N LEU A 14 19.27 15.04 52.50
CA LEU A 14 18.15 15.41 51.64
C LEU A 14 17.44 14.14 51.15
N GLN A 15 16.17 13.98 51.51
CA GLN A 15 15.26 13.00 50.90
C GLN A 15 14.76 13.56 49.57
N LEU A 16 14.92 12.79 48.49
CA LEU A 16 14.20 12.97 47.23
C LEU A 16 13.00 12.03 47.24
N THR A 17 11.82 12.63 47.18
CA THR A 17 10.51 11.99 47.13
C THR A 17 10.29 11.29 45.79
N GLY A 18 10.18 9.96 45.81
CA GLY A 18 9.62 9.18 44.70
C GLY A 18 8.09 9.23 44.77
N ALA A 19 7.48 9.87 43.77
CA ALA A 19 6.04 9.80 43.57
C ALA A 19 5.70 8.43 42.95
N GLY A 20 5.01 7.59 43.71
CA GLY A 20 4.44 6.33 43.24
C GLY A 20 3.26 6.59 42.31
N LEU A 21 3.32 6.03 41.10
CA LEU A 21 2.15 5.82 40.27
C LEU A 21 1.50 4.50 40.68
N ALA A 22 0.37 4.60 41.36
CA ALA A 22 -0.50 3.47 41.66
C ALA A 22 -1.04 2.91 40.33
N ALA A 23 -0.69 1.66 40.02
CA ALA A 23 -1.34 0.90 38.97
C ALA A 23 -2.77 0.58 39.42
N ALA A 24 -3.75 1.28 38.86
CA ALA A 24 -5.15 0.92 38.99
C ALA A 24 -5.40 -0.38 38.22
N ALA A 25 -5.66 -1.46 38.95
CA ALA A 25 -6.10 -2.73 38.38
C ALA A 25 -7.46 -2.54 37.70
N VAL A 26 -7.51 -2.74 36.38
CA VAL A 26 -8.75 -2.81 35.62
C VAL A 26 -9.39 -4.18 35.89
N PRO A 27 -10.69 -4.27 36.21
CA PRO A 27 -11.33 -5.57 36.43
C PRO A 27 -11.39 -6.32 35.10
N THR A 28 -10.88 -7.55 35.08
CA THR A 28 -11.12 -8.51 34.01
C THR A 28 -12.59 -8.89 34.01
N ALA A 29 -13.39 -8.20 33.19
CA ALA A 29 -14.72 -8.66 32.82
C ALA A 29 -14.55 -9.85 31.86
N ALA A 30 -15.05 -11.01 32.29
CA ALA A 30 -15.21 -12.18 31.44
C ALA A 30 -15.92 -11.76 30.14
N HIS A 31 -15.26 -11.97 29.01
CA HIS A 31 -15.82 -11.70 27.69
C HIS A 31 -16.91 -12.74 27.42
N ALA A 32 -18.15 -12.38 27.76
CA ALA A 32 -19.32 -13.08 27.28
C ALA A 32 -19.45 -12.83 25.76
N GLU A 33 -19.64 -13.92 25.05
CA GLU A 33 -19.86 -14.04 23.60
C GLU A 33 -20.91 -13.04 23.11
N ASN A 34 -20.52 -12.15 22.19
CA ASN A 34 -21.48 -11.51 21.31
C ASN A 34 -20.83 -11.17 19.98
N THR A 35 -20.78 -12.17 19.10
CA THR A 35 -20.06 -12.16 17.82
C THR A 35 -20.96 -11.74 16.65
N THR A 36 -21.78 -10.72 16.88
CA THR A 36 -22.65 -10.16 15.84
C THR A 36 -21.95 -8.97 15.18
N THR A 37 -21.80 -9.01 13.85
CA THR A 37 -21.33 -7.85 13.09
C THR A 37 -22.31 -6.71 13.33
N ALA A 38 -21.81 -5.57 13.83
CA ALA A 38 -22.67 -4.44 14.13
C ALA A 38 -23.39 -3.94 12.86
N ARG A 39 -24.72 -4.07 12.83
CA ARG A 39 -25.54 -3.61 11.70
C ARG A 39 -25.64 -2.09 11.60
N THR A 40 -25.28 -1.36 12.66
CA THR A 40 -25.23 0.12 12.65
C THR A 40 -23.78 0.59 12.66
N LEU A 41 -23.39 1.28 11.59
CA LEU A 41 -22.03 1.74 11.33
C LEU A 41 -22.00 3.27 11.36
N THR A 42 -20.93 3.85 11.89
CA THR A 42 -20.62 5.27 11.72
C THR A 42 -19.36 5.39 10.88
N ILE A 43 -19.47 6.03 9.71
CA ILE A 43 -18.33 6.25 8.81
C ILE A 43 -18.04 7.75 8.67
N PRO A 44 -16.78 8.18 8.79
CA PRO A 44 -16.39 9.55 8.50
C PRO A 44 -16.33 9.78 6.98
N ALA A 45 -16.55 11.03 6.57
CA ALA A 45 -16.28 11.47 5.21
C ALA A 45 -14.77 11.47 4.95
N LEU A 46 -14.35 11.02 3.77
CA LEU A 46 -12.97 11.07 3.31
C LEU A 46 -12.82 11.90 2.04
N PRO A 47 -11.65 12.54 1.80
CA PRO A 47 -11.37 13.15 0.51
C PRO A 47 -11.45 12.10 -0.61
N SER A 48 -11.79 12.50 -1.83
CA SER A 48 -11.86 11.53 -2.93
C SER A 48 -10.50 10.91 -3.18
N ALA A 49 -10.45 9.58 -3.29
CA ALA A 49 -9.24 8.89 -3.68
C ALA A 49 -8.87 9.22 -5.14
N ARG A 50 -9.87 9.38 -6.02
CA ARG A 50 -9.69 9.55 -7.48
C ARG A 50 -9.33 10.96 -7.90
N THR A 51 -9.86 11.99 -7.22
CA THR A 51 -9.63 13.38 -7.63
C THR A 51 -8.67 14.07 -6.66
N THR A 52 -9.05 14.18 -5.39
CA THR A 52 -8.26 14.91 -4.39
C THR A 52 -6.93 14.25 -4.06
N GLU A 53 -6.95 12.95 -3.72
CA GLU A 53 -5.75 12.26 -3.27
C GLU A 53 -4.80 11.90 -4.42
N LEU A 54 -5.30 11.58 -5.62
CA LEU A 54 -4.43 11.42 -6.79
C LEU A 54 -3.70 12.73 -7.13
N GLU A 55 -4.42 13.85 -7.11
CA GLU A 55 -3.81 15.16 -7.34
C GLU A 55 -2.77 15.49 -6.25
N ARG A 56 -3.05 15.17 -4.98
CA ARG A 56 -2.11 15.41 -3.87
C ARG A 56 -0.87 14.53 -3.95
N THR A 57 -1.06 13.24 -4.22
CA THR A 57 0.02 12.24 -4.17
C THR A 57 0.84 12.19 -5.45
N GLN A 58 0.24 12.66 -6.57
CA GLN A 58 0.75 12.49 -7.93
C GLN A 58 0.83 11.02 -8.35
N ASN A 59 0.14 10.11 -7.66
CA ASN A 59 0.13 8.69 -7.98
C ASN A 59 -0.63 8.41 -9.28
N SER A 60 -0.29 7.31 -9.94
CA SER A 60 -0.92 6.89 -11.20
C SER A 60 -2.28 6.23 -10.96
N LEU A 61 -2.40 5.48 -9.86
CA LEU A 61 -3.61 4.74 -9.48
C LEU A 61 -4.03 5.11 -8.06
N SER A 62 -5.34 5.04 -7.79
CA SER A 62 -5.91 5.47 -6.51
C SER A 62 -6.17 4.28 -5.60
N ALA A 63 -6.12 4.49 -4.29
CA ALA A 63 -6.66 3.55 -3.31
C ALA A 63 -8.19 3.42 -3.38
N SER A 64 -8.77 2.54 -2.55
CA SER A 64 -10.21 2.27 -2.54
C SER A 64 -11.00 3.31 -1.77
N GLU A 65 -12.09 3.79 -2.37
CA GLU A 65 -13.08 4.64 -1.68
C GLU A 65 -14.15 3.81 -0.93
N LEU A 66 -14.07 2.47 -1.01
CA LEU A 66 -15.02 1.57 -0.39
C LEU A 66 -14.70 1.38 1.09
N ARG A 67 -15.74 1.39 1.92
CA ARG A 67 -15.67 1.02 3.33
C ARG A 67 -16.44 -0.27 3.54
N SER A 68 -15.75 -1.27 4.09
CA SER A 68 -16.37 -2.53 4.46
C SER A 68 -17.51 -2.35 5.45
N THR A 69 -18.53 -3.18 5.29
CA THR A 69 -19.62 -3.34 6.26
C THR A 69 -19.63 -4.72 6.91
N GLY A 70 -18.91 -5.70 6.33
CA GLY A 70 -18.98 -7.10 6.76
C GLY A 70 -20.24 -7.85 6.33
N PHE A 71 -21.06 -7.31 5.42
CA PHE A 71 -22.30 -7.93 4.95
C PHE A 71 -22.30 -8.25 3.45
N TYR A 72 -23.12 -9.24 3.08
CA TYR A 72 -23.42 -9.65 1.71
C TYR A 72 -24.92 -9.52 1.46
N LEU A 73 -25.31 -8.97 0.31
CA LEU A 73 -26.71 -8.92 -0.12
C LEU A 73 -26.97 -10.01 -1.17
N PRO A 74 -27.91 -10.95 -0.96
CA PRO A 74 -28.32 -11.88 -1.99
C PRO A 74 -28.93 -11.19 -3.21
N ALA A 75 -28.77 -11.80 -4.39
CA ALA A 75 -29.29 -11.27 -5.64
C ALA A 75 -30.80 -11.00 -5.58
N ALA A 76 -31.24 -9.90 -6.20
CA ALA A 76 -32.63 -9.46 -6.28
C ALA A 76 -33.35 -9.29 -4.94
N THR A 77 -32.60 -9.18 -3.83
CA THR A 77 -33.16 -8.95 -2.49
C THR A 77 -33.30 -7.45 -2.22
N ALA A 78 -34.47 -7.04 -1.73
CA ALA A 78 -34.72 -5.66 -1.34
C ALA A 78 -34.09 -5.36 0.02
N LEU A 79 -33.00 -4.59 0.03
CA LEU A 79 -32.29 -4.19 1.23
C LEU A 79 -32.87 -2.92 1.82
N ASN A 80 -33.28 -2.98 3.07
CA ASN A 80 -33.66 -1.78 3.83
C ASN A 80 -32.41 -1.15 4.46
N VAL A 81 -32.20 0.16 4.22
CA VAL A 81 -31.10 0.93 4.79
C VAL A 81 -31.64 2.19 5.46
N LEU A 82 -31.25 2.43 6.71
CA LEU A 82 -31.60 3.64 7.44
C LEU A 82 -30.37 4.53 7.59
N VAL A 83 -30.40 5.72 6.98
CA VAL A 83 -29.43 6.78 7.25
C VAL A 83 -30.00 7.67 8.35
N HIS A 84 -29.33 7.73 9.49
CA HIS A 84 -29.85 8.42 10.69
C HIS A 84 -29.82 9.94 10.53
N ALA A 85 -30.74 10.64 11.19
CA ALA A 85 -30.74 12.10 11.23
C ALA A 85 -29.40 12.68 11.74
N GLY A 86 -29.00 13.84 11.21
CA GLY A 86 -27.70 14.45 11.48
C GLY A 86 -26.53 13.85 10.68
N SER A 87 -26.78 12.86 9.82
CA SER A 87 -25.79 12.28 8.91
C SER A 87 -25.68 13.07 7.60
N VAL A 88 -24.49 13.08 7.02
CA VAL A 88 -24.34 13.32 5.57
C VAL A 88 -24.80 12.07 4.84
N ALA A 89 -25.57 12.23 3.76
CA ALA A 89 -26.04 11.12 2.94
C ALA A 89 -24.86 10.36 2.28
N PRO A 90 -24.64 9.07 2.60
CA PRO A 90 -23.60 8.27 1.96
C PRO A 90 -24.12 7.60 0.69
N THR A 91 -23.23 6.93 -0.03
CA THR A 91 -23.54 6.02 -1.13
C THR A 91 -23.41 4.59 -0.64
N LEU A 92 -24.43 3.78 -0.86
CA LEU A 92 -24.35 2.32 -0.74
C LEU A 92 -23.68 1.77 -2.00
N VAL A 93 -22.76 0.82 -1.85
CA VAL A 93 -22.12 0.16 -2.99
C VAL A 93 -22.29 -1.34 -2.84
N ILE A 94 -22.75 -2.00 -3.90
CA ILE A 94 -22.98 -3.45 -3.94
C ILE A 94 -22.04 -4.08 -4.96
N GLY A 95 -21.30 -5.10 -4.52
CA GLY A 95 -20.31 -5.83 -5.32
C GLY A 95 -18.88 -5.35 -5.07
N ALA A 96 -17.98 -6.30 -4.80
CA ALA A 96 -16.54 -6.04 -4.78
C ALA A 96 -16.03 -5.98 -6.24
N PRO A 97 -15.08 -5.08 -6.56
CA PRO A 97 -14.64 -4.90 -7.93
C PRO A 97 -13.94 -6.18 -8.44
N ASP A 98 -14.33 -6.63 -9.62
CA ASP A 98 -13.80 -7.82 -10.31
C ASP A 98 -13.96 -9.18 -9.60
N ALA A 99 -14.57 -9.22 -8.40
CA ALA A 99 -14.76 -10.45 -7.63
C ALA A 99 -15.92 -11.34 -8.14
N ASP A 100 -16.84 -10.79 -8.93
CA ASP A 100 -17.96 -11.53 -9.51
C ASP A 100 -17.54 -12.14 -10.86
N ALA A 101 -17.79 -13.44 -11.03
CA ALA A 101 -17.48 -14.15 -12.27
C ALA A 101 -18.36 -13.70 -13.45
N ARG A 102 -19.56 -13.18 -13.16
CA ARG A 102 -20.50 -12.67 -14.16
C ARG A 102 -20.03 -11.30 -14.66
N LYS A 103 -19.86 -11.17 -15.97
CA LYS A 103 -19.24 -10.00 -16.60
C LYS A 103 -20.00 -8.71 -16.29
N GLU A 104 -21.33 -8.78 -16.25
CA GLU A 104 -22.25 -7.69 -15.97
C GLU A 104 -22.19 -7.17 -14.51
N PHE A 105 -21.63 -7.95 -13.58
CA PHE A 105 -21.53 -7.60 -12.16
C PHE A 105 -20.10 -7.37 -11.67
N LYS A 106 -19.11 -7.33 -12.59
CA LYS A 106 -17.71 -7.03 -12.27
C LYS A 106 -17.51 -5.66 -11.65
N SER A 107 -18.26 -4.65 -12.11
CA SER A 107 -18.15 -3.29 -11.59
C SER A 107 -19.00 -3.11 -10.32
N PRO A 108 -18.49 -2.45 -9.27
CA PRO A 108 -19.28 -2.08 -8.10
C PRO A 108 -20.45 -1.16 -8.50
N ARG A 109 -21.65 -1.47 -8.01
CA ARG A 109 -22.89 -0.75 -8.34
C ARG A 109 -23.24 0.21 -7.20
N GLN A 110 -23.42 1.49 -7.52
CA GLN A 110 -23.53 2.58 -6.55
C GLN A 110 -24.97 3.10 -6.46
N TYR A 111 -25.45 3.28 -5.23
CA TYR A 111 -26.79 3.77 -4.92
C TYR A 111 -26.68 4.93 -3.93
N PRO A 112 -26.83 6.19 -4.38
CA PRO A 112 -26.91 7.33 -3.48
C PRO A 112 -28.09 7.15 -2.51
N LEU A 113 -27.82 7.30 -1.21
CA LEU A 113 -28.86 7.21 -0.19
C LEU A 113 -29.36 8.61 0.19
N GLN A 114 -30.53 8.67 0.81
CA GLN A 114 -31.06 9.87 1.46
C GLN A 114 -31.10 9.67 2.97
N VAL A 115 -31.09 10.76 3.74
CA VAL A 115 -31.38 10.70 5.17
C VAL A 115 -32.79 10.14 5.38
N GLY A 116 -32.93 9.16 6.27
CA GLY A 116 -34.15 8.39 6.46
C GLY A 116 -34.06 6.99 5.86
N ARG A 117 -35.21 6.38 5.58
CA ARG A 117 -35.33 5.01 5.08
C ARG A 117 -35.12 4.98 3.57
N ASN A 118 -34.31 4.03 3.12
CA ASN A 118 -34.06 3.71 1.72
C ASN A 118 -34.33 2.22 1.53
N THR A 119 -34.85 1.84 0.36
CA THR A 119 -35.01 0.44 -0.04
C THR A 119 -34.32 0.27 -1.39
N ILE A 120 -33.29 -0.56 -1.43
CA ILE A 120 -32.43 -0.76 -2.60
C ILE A 120 -32.52 -2.23 -3.03
N THR A 121 -32.76 -2.49 -4.31
CA THR A 121 -32.71 -3.84 -4.88
C THR A 121 -31.62 -3.87 -5.94
N ASP A 122 -30.70 -4.83 -5.83
CA ASP A 122 -29.65 -5.07 -6.82
C ASP A 122 -29.82 -6.44 -7.47
N ALA A 123 -29.78 -6.50 -8.79
CA ALA A 123 -29.99 -7.75 -9.53
C ALA A 123 -28.86 -8.77 -9.31
N GLY A 124 -27.64 -8.30 -9.08
CA GLY A 124 -26.46 -9.15 -8.91
C GLY A 124 -26.28 -9.65 -7.48
N GLY A 125 -26.68 -8.86 -6.49
CA GLY A 125 -26.22 -9.03 -5.12
C GLY A 125 -24.71 -8.82 -5.01
N GLY A 126 -24.15 -9.00 -3.83
CA GLY A 126 -22.71 -8.84 -3.61
C GLY A 126 -22.37 -8.33 -2.23
N VAL A 127 -21.06 -8.19 -2.00
CA VAL A 127 -20.56 -7.54 -0.78
C VAL A 127 -21.10 -6.12 -0.69
N VAL A 128 -21.58 -5.75 0.50
CA VAL A 128 -22.14 -4.44 0.80
C VAL A 128 -21.03 -3.54 1.34
N TYR A 129 -20.83 -2.40 0.70
CA TYR A 129 -19.91 -1.36 1.13
C TYR A 129 -20.66 -0.04 1.33
N LEU A 130 -20.04 0.87 2.08
CA LEU A 130 -20.44 2.27 2.14
C LEU A 130 -19.33 3.16 1.59
N LYS A 131 -19.72 4.29 1.02
CA LYS A 131 -18.82 5.34 0.54
C LYS A 131 -19.35 6.69 1.01
N LEU A 132 -18.49 7.50 1.62
CA LEU A 132 -18.81 8.87 2.00
C LEU A 132 -17.61 9.75 1.63
N ILE A 133 -17.73 10.47 0.52
CA ILE A 133 -16.67 11.35 0.02
C ILE A 133 -17.01 12.79 0.38
N GLY A 134 -16.07 13.48 1.00
CA GLY A 134 -16.20 14.86 1.45
C GLY A 134 -15.02 15.29 2.33
N THR A 135 -14.91 16.59 2.58
CA THR A 135 -13.84 17.16 3.41
C THR A 135 -14.13 17.06 4.92
N SER A 136 -15.40 16.87 5.30
CA SER A 136 -15.85 16.72 6.68
C SER A 136 -17.21 16.04 6.75
N GLY A 137 -17.62 15.67 7.97
CA GLY A 137 -18.91 15.03 8.24
C GLY A 137 -18.80 13.52 8.45
N GLN A 138 -19.92 12.93 8.82
CA GLN A 138 -20.03 11.49 9.04
C GLN A 138 -21.43 11.02 8.64
N ALA A 139 -21.56 9.72 8.38
CA ALA A 139 -22.84 9.05 8.22
C ALA A 139 -22.98 7.97 9.27
N LYS A 140 -24.13 7.95 9.95
CA LYS A 140 -24.56 6.82 10.77
C LYS A 140 -25.62 6.05 9.98
N VAL A 141 -25.35 4.78 9.68
CA VAL A 141 -26.16 3.95 8.78
C VAL A 141 -26.48 2.62 9.45
N SER A 142 -27.74 2.20 9.42
CA SER A 142 -28.15 0.85 9.80
C SER A 142 -28.49 0.03 8.54
N ILE A 143 -27.90 -1.16 8.43
CA ILE A 143 -28.11 -2.14 7.37
C ILE A 143 -29.16 -3.14 7.83
N GLY A 144 -30.20 -3.36 7.03
CA GLY A 144 -31.29 -4.28 7.31
C GLY A 144 -30.87 -5.74 7.40
N GLU A 145 -31.75 -6.56 7.98
CA GLU A 145 -31.52 -7.99 8.18
C GLU A 145 -31.40 -8.78 6.87
N GLU A 146 -31.85 -8.20 5.76
CA GLU A 146 -31.78 -8.81 4.43
C GLU A 146 -30.34 -8.93 3.91
N ALA A 147 -29.39 -8.17 4.49
CA ALA A 147 -27.97 -8.39 4.27
C ALA A 147 -27.43 -9.40 5.28
N GLU A 148 -26.84 -10.48 4.76
CA GLU A 148 -26.30 -11.60 5.52
C GLU A 148 -24.87 -11.27 6.01
N PRO A 149 -24.50 -11.56 7.27
CA PRO A 149 -23.15 -11.35 7.74
C PRO A 149 -22.18 -12.32 7.04
N MET A 150 -21.03 -11.81 6.57
CA MET A 150 -19.96 -12.62 6.00
C MET A 150 -19.01 -13.15 7.09
N PRO A 151 -18.23 -14.22 6.84
CA PRO A 151 -17.02 -14.45 7.62
C PRO A 151 -16.09 -13.23 7.51
N TYR A 152 -15.70 -12.68 8.66
CA TYR A 152 -15.10 -11.36 8.76
C TYR A 152 -14.02 -11.32 9.85
N PHE A 153 -12.75 -11.23 9.43
CA PHE A 153 -11.61 -11.16 10.34
C PHE A 153 -11.09 -9.72 10.42
N VAL A 154 -11.16 -9.09 11.59
CA VAL A 154 -10.61 -7.75 11.83
C VAL A 154 -9.39 -7.87 12.73
N LEU A 155 -8.23 -7.40 12.24
CA LEU A 155 -6.97 -7.42 12.98
C LEU A 155 -7.13 -6.74 14.35
N GLY A 156 -6.84 -7.49 15.42
CA GLY A 156 -6.92 -7.02 16.80
C GLY A 156 -8.32 -7.08 17.42
N ALA A 157 -9.35 -7.52 16.68
CA ALA A 157 -10.72 -7.64 17.20
C ALA A 157 -11.30 -9.06 17.03
N THR A 158 -11.05 -9.73 15.90
CA THR A 158 -11.50 -11.11 15.67
C THR A 158 -10.42 -12.09 16.10
N GLY A 159 -10.76 -13.07 16.94
CA GLY A 159 -9.87 -14.19 17.27
C GLY A 159 -10.03 -15.36 16.30
N GLU A 160 -8.99 -16.19 16.14
CA GLU A 160 -9.03 -17.34 15.21
C GLU A 160 -10.21 -18.29 15.46
N ALA A 161 -10.48 -18.65 16.72
CA ALA A 161 -11.60 -19.53 17.06
C ALA A 161 -12.96 -18.95 16.66
N ASP A 162 -13.14 -17.63 16.79
CA ASP A 162 -14.33 -16.95 16.31
C ASP A 162 -14.41 -16.98 14.79
N PHE A 163 -13.31 -16.67 14.11
CA PHE A 163 -13.28 -16.68 12.66
C PHE A 163 -13.54 -18.07 12.06
N GLN A 164 -13.00 -19.13 12.66
CA GLN A 164 -13.31 -20.51 12.24
C GLN A 164 -14.80 -20.81 12.39
N ARG A 165 -15.42 -20.42 13.51
CA ARG A 165 -16.87 -20.57 13.69
C ARG A 165 -17.66 -19.80 12.64
N GLN A 166 -17.27 -18.55 12.35
CA GLN A 166 -17.88 -17.77 11.28
C GLN A 166 -17.75 -18.44 9.91
N LEU A 167 -16.58 -19.00 9.59
CA LEU A 167 -16.36 -19.75 8.34
C LEU A 167 -17.27 -20.98 8.25
N ASP A 168 -17.53 -21.67 9.36
CA ASP A 168 -18.40 -22.85 9.38
C ASP A 168 -19.89 -22.50 9.30
N GLU A 169 -20.32 -21.40 9.95
CA GLU A 169 -21.73 -21.01 10.07
C GLU A 169 -22.24 -20.09 8.95
N ARG A 170 -21.39 -19.19 8.42
CA ARG A 170 -21.79 -18.18 7.43
C ARG A 170 -21.46 -18.65 6.02
N LEU A 171 -22.50 -18.88 5.23
CA LEU A 171 -22.40 -19.49 3.89
C LEU A 171 -22.38 -18.48 2.74
N THR A 172 -22.22 -17.19 3.04
CA THR A 172 -22.09 -16.13 2.04
C THR A 172 -20.92 -16.43 1.07
N PRO A 173 -21.00 -16.03 -0.21
CA PRO A 173 -20.00 -16.43 -1.21
C PRO A 173 -18.63 -15.76 -1.03
N TYR A 174 -18.54 -14.72 -0.20
CA TYR A 174 -17.31 -13.96 0.05
C TYR A 174 -16.93 -13.96 1.53
N VAL A 175 -15.64 -13.73 1.76
CA VAL A 175 -15.00 -13.53 3.06
C VAL A 175 -14.18 -12.25 2.98
N GLU A 176 -14.07 -11.52 4.08
CA GLU A 176 -13.20 -10.35 4.13
C GLU A 176 -12.27 -10.36 5.35
N LEU A 177 -11.00 -10.04 5.09
CA LEU A 177 -9.96 -9.84 6.10
C LEU A 177 -9.60 -8.34 6.10
N LEU A 178 -9.65 -7.71 7.27
CA LEU A 178 -9.53 -6.26 7.41
C LEU A 178 -8.44 -5.89 8.42
N SER A 179 -7.56 -4.99 8.01
CA SER A 179 -6.61 -4.31 8.88
C SER A 179 -6.85 -2.78 8.84
N PRO A 180 -6.07 -1.96 9.57
CA PRO A 180 -6.20 -0.50 9.49
C PRO A 180 -6.05 0.05 8.06
N HIS A 181 -5.14 -0.50 7.24
CA HIS A 181 -4.82 0.03 5.91
C HIS A 181 -5.07 -0.94 4.75
N ALA A 182 -5.36 -2.21 5.01
CA ALA A 182 -5.71 -3.20 3.99
C ALA A 182 -7.15 -3.70 4.14
N MET A 183 -7.78 -3.97 3.00
CA MET A 183 -9.05 -4.68 2.89
C MET A 183 -8.86 -5.80 1.88
N ILE A 184 -9.10 -7.04 2.29
CA ILE A 184 -8.88 -8.23 1.46
C ILE A 184 -10.21 -8.95 1.29
N THR A 185 -10.82 -8.84 0.11
CA THR A 185 -12.11 -9.48 -0.21
C THR A 185 -11.87 -10.66 -1.14
N ILE A 186 -12.23 -11.86 -0.71
CA ILE A 186 -11.94 -13.10 -1.45
C ILE A 186 -13.16 -14.01 -1.49
N GLU A 187 -13.17 -14.93 -2.44
CA GLU A 187 -14.16 -16.00 -2.50
C GLU A 187 -14.05 -16.88 -1.25
N ARG A 188 -15.20 -17.31 -0.71
CA ARG A 188 -15.24 -18.21 0.46
C ARG A 188 -14.48 -19.51 0.21
N ALA A 189 -14.50 -20.02 -1.02
CA ALA A 189 -13.71 -21.20 -1.38
C ALA A 189 -12.20 -21.00 -1.15
N SER A 190 -11.67 -19.82 -1.46
CA SER A 190 -10.27 -19.49 -1.24
C SER A 190 -9.95 -19.32 0.25
N ALA A 191 -10.84 -18.67 1.00
CA ALA A 191 -10.71 -18.58 2.46
C ALA A 191 -10.72 -19.96 3.12
N LEU A 192 -11.60 -20.87 2.70
CA LEU A 192 -11.65 -22.24 3.21
C LEU A 192 -10.38 -23.04 2.87
N LYS A 193 -9.81 -22.82 1.69
CA LYS A 193 -8.56 -23.49 1.27
C LYS A 193 -7.38 -23.13 2.17
N TYR A 194 -7.32 -21.88 2.64
CA TYR A 194 -6.23 -21.37 3.48
C TYR A 194 -6.68 -21.10 4.93
N ARG A 195 -7.78 -21.71 5.39
CA ARG A 195 -8.39 -21.39 6.70
C ARG A 195 -7.50 -21.67 7.91
N THR A 196 -6.47 -22.50 7.77
CA THR A 196 -5.56 -22.89 8.86
C THR A 196 -4.43 -21.89 9.09
N GLU A 197 -4.34 -20.85 8.27
CA GLU A 197 -3.35 -19.79 8.42
C GLU A 197 -3.59 -18.95 9.67
N ASN A 198 -2.54 -18.30 10.15
CA ASN A 198 -2.65 -17.29 11.20
C ASN A 198 -3.02 -15.95 10.56
N HIS A 199 -4.29 -15.57 10.63
CA HIS A 199 -4.83 -14.36 10.02
C HIS A 199 -4.32 -13.09 10.69
N THR A 200 -3.95 -13.16 11.98
CA THR A 200 -3.27 -12.05 12.67
C THR A 200 -1.91 -11.80 12.05
N ASP A 201 -1.09 -12.84 11.88
CA ASP A 201 0.25 -12.72 11.27
C ASP A 201 0.18 -12.33 9.80
N LEU A 202 -0.83 -12.82 9.07
CA LEU A 202 -1.08 -12.48 7.68
C LEU A 202 -1.37 -10.98 7.54
N LEU A 203 -2.36 -10.47 8.28
CA LEU A 203 -2.74 -9.05 8.23
C LEU A 203 -1.66 -8.13 8.79
N ALA A 204 -0.91 -8.56 9.81
CA ALA A 204 0.28 -7.84 10.26
C ALA A 204 1.35 -7.75 9.16
N THR A 205 1.49 -8.79 8.33
CA THR A 205 2.40 -8.78 7.18
C THR A 205 1.94 -7.80 6.09
N TYR A 206 0.63 -7.68 5.83
CA TYR A 206 0.09 -6.64 4.95
C TYR A 206 0.37 -5.22 5.48
N GLU A 207 0.19 -4.99 6.79
CA GLU A 207 0.51 -3.71 7.41
C GLU A 207 2.01 -3.36 7.28
N ASP A 208 2.89 -4.36 7.39
CA ASP A 208 4.32 -4.17 7.12
C ASP A 208 4.60 -3.76 5.67
N ILE A 209 4.00 -4.46 4.69
CA ILE A 209 4.15 -4.15 3.26
C ILE A 209 3.73 -2.71 3.00
N ILE A 210 2.52 -2.34 3.43
CA ILE A 210 1.96 -0.99 3.23
C ILE A 210 2.85 0.06 3.92
N ARG A 211 3.33 -0.21 5.14
CA ARG A 211 4.24 0.69 5.84
C ARG A 211 5.55 0.91 5.09
N ILE A 212 6.12 -0.12 4.47
CA ILE A 212 7.36 -0.02 3.71
C ILE A 212 7.14 0.79 2.43
N GLU A 213 6.05 0.54 1.71
CA GLU A 213 5.74 1.30 0.49
C GLU A 213 5.41 2.76 0.79
N ASP A 214 4.61 3.03 1.83
CA ASP A 214 4.32 4.39 2.27
C ASP A 214 5.60 5.13 2.69
N ALA A 215 6.52 4.46 3.37
CA ALA A 215 7.83 5.04 3.70
C ALA A 215 8.64 5.34 2.44
N THR A 216 8.63 4.43 1.45
CA THR A 216 9.29 4.60 0.15
C THR A 216 8.70 5.77 -0.64
N SER A 217 7.38 5.97 -0.57
CA SER A 217 6.68 7.14 -1.09
C SER A 217 6.91 8.41 -0.26
N GLY A 218 7.58 8.35 0.90
CA GLY A 218 7.84 9.50 1.76
C GLY A 218 6.60 10.03 2.48
N TYR A 219 5.65 9.16 2.83
CA TYR A 219 4.48 9.51 3.64
C TYR A 219 4.81 9.52 5.15
N ASP A 220 5.57 10.51 5.58
CA ASP A 220 6.03 10.65 6.97
C ASP A 220 5.27 11.72 7.78
N GLY A 221 4.27 12.36 7.17
CA GLY A 221 3.48 13.41 7.83
C GLY A 221 4.22 14.72 8.07
N SER A 222 5.41 14.91 7.48
CA SER A 222 6.20 16.14 7.64
C SER A 222 5.52 17.42 7.08
N ALA A 223 4.54 17.25 6.18
CA ALA A 223 3.66 18.31 5.67
C ALA A 223 2.31 17.71 5.25
N PRO A 224 1.25 18.51 5.04
CA PRO A 224 -0.04 18.00 4.53
C PRO A 224 0.09 17.19 3.23
N ALA A 225 1.00 17.57 2.34
CA ALA A 225 1.30 16.84 1.10
C ALA A 225 1.98 15.48 1.34
N HIS A 226 2.47 15.19 2.54
CA HIS A 226 3.23 13.99 2.90
C HIS A 226 2.49 13.14 3.95
N VAL A 227 1.21 13.43 4.21
CA VAL A 227 0.37 12.57 5.02
C VAL A 227 0.00 11.31 4.23
N ARG A 228 -0.03 10.17 4.93
CA ARG A 228 -0.50 8.87 4.42
C ARG A 228 -1.92 8.99 3.84
N LEU A 229 -2.25 8.16 2.85
CA LEU A 229 -3.62 8.05 2.36
C LEU A 229 -4.59 7.65 3.49
N PRO A 230 -5.77 8.28 3.61
CA PRO A 230 -6.79 7.89 4.59
C PRO A 230 -7.61 6.65 4.14
N HIS A 231 -7.44 6.25 2.88
CA HIS A 231 -8.12 5.13 2.24
C HIS A 231 -7.38 3.82 2.51
N ARG A 232 -8.12 2.70 2.46
CA ARG A 232 -7.50 1.37 2.48
C ARG A 232 -7.09 0.97 1.06
N TYR A 233 -6.04 0.17 0.97
CA TYR A 233 -5.71 -0.56 -0.23
C TYR A 233 -6.56 -1.84 -0.29
N HIS A 234 -7.21 -2.09 -1.43
CA HIS A 234 -8.16 -3.19 -1.59
C HIS A 234 -7.56 -4.28 -2.45
N PHE A 235 -7.33 -5.45 -1.84
CA PHE A 235 -6.84 -6.64 -2.49
C PHE A 235 -8.03 -7.58 -2.73
N VAL A 236 -8.28 -7.96 -3.97
CA VAL A 236 -9.50 -8.67 -4.36
C VAL A 236 -9.17 -10.00 -5.02
N GLY A 237 -9.82 -11.06 -4.56
CA GLY A 237 -9.81 -12.35 -5.26
C GLY A 237 -10.49 -12.19 -6.62
N TYR A 238 -9.80 -12.62 -7.68
CA TYR A 238 -10.36 -12.65 -9.03
C TYR A 238 -10.75 -14.09 -9.37
N PRO A 239 -12.02 -14.39 -9.72
CA PRO A 239 -12.53 -15.76 -9.77
C PRO A 239 -12.08 -16.56 -11.00
N SER A 240 -11.26 -15.97 -11.87
CA SER A 240 -10.84 -16.58 -13.14
C SER A 240 -9.33 -16.46 -13.34
N ALA A 241 -8.82 -17.05 -14.41
CA ALA A 241 -7.46 -16.80 -14.87
C ALA A 241 -7.49 -15.70 -15.94
N ILE A 242 -6.44 -14.88 -15.98
CA ILE A 242 -6.21 -13.96 -17.09
C ILE A 242 -4.98 -14.47 -17.82
N THR A 243 -5.15 -14.85 -19.09
CA THR A 243 -4.04 -15.40 -19.88
C THR A 243 -2.89 -14.40 -19.94
N GLY A 244 -1.72 -14.82 -19.45
CA GLY A 244 -0.51 -14.00 -19.45
C GLY A 244 -0.43 -12.92 -18.36
N VAL A 245 -1.41 -12.82 -17.46
CA VAL A 245 -1.45 -11.81 -16.39
C VAL A 245 -1.58 -12.52 -15.03
N GLY A 246 -0.57 -12.37 -14.18
CA GLY A 246 -0.50 -13.04 -12.87
C GLY A 246 -1.32 -12.36 -11.78
N ALA A 247 -1.45 -11.04 -11.86
CA ALA A 247 -2.29 -10.14 -11.07
C ALA A 247 -2.33 -8.79 -11.80
N TYR A 248 -3.17 -7.85 -11.37
CA TYR A 248 -3.12 -6.48 -11.87
C TYR A 248 -3.62 -5.47 -10.84
N ALA A 249 -3.13 -4.25 -10.93
CA ALA A 249 -3.63 -3.09 -10.21
C ALA A 249 -4.41 -2.15 -11.13
N THR A 250 -5.47 -1.56 -10.59
CA THR A 250 -6.15 -0.43 -11.23
C THR A 250 -6.58 0.55 -10.14
N HIS A 251 -7.35 1.55 -10.52
CA HIS A 251 -7.89 2.48 -9.57
C HIS A 251 -8.93 1.84 -8.67
N GLY A 252 -8.69 1.92 -7.37
CA GLY A 252 -9.60 1.42 -6.34
C GLY A 252 -9.18 0.07 -5.78
N HIS A 253 -8.55 -0.80 -6.57
CA HIS A 253 -8.23 -2.17 -6.14
C HIS A 253 -7.10 -2.82 -6.95
N MET A 254 -6.65 -3.96 -6.43
CA MET A 254 -5.77 -4.92 -7.08
C MET A 254 -6.48 -6.27 -7.12
N SER A 255 -6.30 -7.01 -8.21
CA SER A 255 -7.00 -8.26 -8.48
C SER A 255 -6.04 -9.44 -8.59
N PHE A 256 -6.35 -10.52 -7.87
CA PHE A 256 -5.49 -11.68 -7.68
C PHE A 256 -6.18 -12.99 -8.09
N PRO A 257 -5.85 -13.56 -9.27
CA PRO A 257 -6.42 -14.81 -9.75
C PRO A 257 -5.96 -16.02 -8.90
N PRO A 258 -6.63 -17.19 -8.98
CA PRO A 258 -6.33 -18.32 -8.10
C PRO A 258 -4.86 -18.79 -8.07
N PRO A 259 -4.08 -18.74 -9.17
CA PRO A 259 -2.67 -19.15 -9.17
C PRO A 259 -1.73 -18.34 -8.28
N ILE A 260 -2.10 -17.12 -7.87
CA ILE A 260 -1.27 -16.28 -6.99
C ILE A 260 -1.82 -16.19 -5.56
N GLN A 261 -3.04 -16.67 -5.32
CA GLN A 261 -3.71 -16.49 -4.04
C GLN A 261 -3.01 -17.19 -2.86
N ASP A 262 -2.20 -18.23 -3.08
CA ASP A 262 -1.38 -18.83 -2.02
C ASP A 262 -0.36 -17.82 -1.45
N ARG A 263 0.17 -16.93 -2.30
CA ARG A 263 1.11 -15.87 -1.92
C ARG A 263 0.41 -14.67 -1.28
N MET A 264 -0.90 -14.60 -1.39
CA MET A 264 -1.75 -13.54 -0.84
C MET A 264 -2.39 -13.96 0.50
N LEU A 265 -2.71 -15.25 0.65
CA LEU A 265 -3.55 -15.76 1.74
C LEU A 265 -2.81 -16.67 2.73
N THR A 266 -1.51 -16.95 2.50
CA THR A 266 -0.68 -17.67 3.48
C THR A 266 0.42 -16.79 4.03
N VAL A 267 0.78 -16.99 5.30
CA VAL A 267 1.81 -16.23 5.98
C VAL A 267 3.18 -16.48 5.34
N GLU A 268 3.51 -17.75 5.07
CA GLU A 268 4.75 -18.12 4.37
C GLU A 268 4.75 -17.54 2.95
N GLY A 269 3.67 -17.73 2.21
CA GLY A 269 3.60 -17.33 0.81
C GLY A 269 3.77 -15.82 0.65
N LEU A 270 3.16 -15.02 1.52
CA LEU A 270 3.30 -13.57 1.49
C LEU A 270 4.70 -13.12 1.92
N ARG A 271 5.28 -13.70 2.98
CA ARG A 271 6.61 -13.32 3.49
C ARG A 271 7.75 -13.75 2.57
N MET A 272 7.64 -14.93 1.96
CA MET A 272 8.75 -15.55 1.22
C MET A 272 8.59 -15.44 -0.28
N ARG A 273 7.35 -15.42 -0.80
CA ARG A 273 7.05 -15.46 -2.23
C ARG A 273 6.12 -14.34 -2.70
N GLY A 274 5.83 -13.36 -1.84
CA GLY A 274 4.83 -12.31 -2.04
C GLY A 274 5.15 -11.24 -3.09
N TRP A 275 6.20 -11.38 -3.91
CA TRP A 275 6.62 -10.34 -4.86
C TRP A 275 5.50 -9.80 -5.72
N GLY A 276 4.69 -10.67 -6.31
CA GLY A 276 3.55 -10.22 -7.11
C GLY A 276 2.53 -9.41 -6.29
N VAL A 277 2.32 -9.71 -5.01
CA VAL A 277 1.32 -9.02 -4.17
C VAL A 277 1.76 -7.58 -3.87
N TYR A 278 2.99 -7.38 -3.42
CA TYR A 278 3.50 -6.02 -3.17
C TYR A 278 3.88 -5.29 -4.46
N HIS A 279 4.17 -5.99 -5.56
CA HIS A 279 4.30 -5.36 -6.87
C HIS A 279 3.00 -4.67 -7.31
N GLU A 280 1.84 -5.34 -7.17
CA GLU A 280 0.57 -4.70 -7.50
C GLU A 280 0.26 -3.49 -6.60
N LEU A 281 0.63 -3.55 -5.32
CA LEU A 281 0.50 -2.39 -4.43
C LEU A 281 1.40 -1.23 -4.87
N GLY A 282 2.61 -1.54 -5.32
CA GLY A 282 3.55 -0.56 -5.87
C GLY A 282 2.95 0.22 -7.03
N HIS A 283 2.10 -0.39 -7.88
CA HIS A 283 1.43 0.32 -8.97
C HIS A 283 0.49 1.44 -8.47
N GLN A 284 -0.09 1.29 -7.28
CA GLN A 284 -0.87 2.35 -6.61
C GLN A 284 -0.02 3.43 -5.95
N HIS A 285 1.30 3.21 -5.84
CA HIS A 285 2.27 4.17 -5.35
C HIS A 285 3.08 4.88 -6.46
N GLN A 286 3.18 4.32 -7.67
CA GLN A 286 3.96 4.95 -8.74
C GLN A 286 3.47 6.36 -9.09
N GLN A 287 4.35 7.35 -9.01
CA GLN A 287 3.97 8.70 -9.40
C GLN A 287 4.01 8.89 -10.91
N ILE A 288 2.98 9.56 -11.43
CA ILE A 288 2.76 9.74 -12.85
C ILE A 288 3.90 10.56 -13.47
N THR A 289 4.50 11.52 -12.78
CA THR A 289 5.46 12.47 -13.36
C THR A 289 6.71 11.83 -13.98
N TYR A 290 7.34 10.85 -13.30
CA TYR A 290 8.59 10.24 -13.75
C TYR A 290 8.41 8.81 -14.26
N LYS A 291 7.15 8.34 -14.38
CA LYS A 291 6.81 6.99 -14.87
C LYS A 291 6.50 7.03 -16.37
N PRO A 292 7.48 6.76 -17.25
CA PRO A 292 7.20 6.53 -18.67
C PRO A 292 6.42 5.23 -18.87
N SER A 293 5.59 5.18 -19.92
CA SER A 293 4.73 4.02 -20.20
C SER A 293 5.57 2.76 -20.39
N SER A 294 6.74 2.87 -21.04
CA SER A 294 7.64 1.74 -21.28
C SER A 294 8.30 1.17 -20.01
N LEU A 295 8.30 1.92 -18.90
CA LEU A 295 8.89 1.50 -17.62
C LEU A 295 7.84 1.29 -16.53
N THR A 296 6.58 1.09 -16.90
CA THR A 296 5.49 0.82 -15.94
C THR A 296 5.81 -0.40 -15.06
N GLU A 297 6.25 -1.50 -15.67
CA GLU A 297 6.62 -2.75 -14.98
C GLU A 297 8.01 -2.72 -14.33
N VAL A 298 8.72 -1.59 -14.44
CA VAL A 298 10.10 -1.44 -14.00
C VAL A 298 10.17 -0.50 -12.79
N THR A 299 9.61 0.70 -12.90
CA THR A 299 9.59 1.69 -11.81
C THR A 299 8.73 1.25 -10.62
N VAL A 300 7.73 0.40 -10.84
CA VAL A 300 6.93 -0.21 -9.74
C VAL A 300 7.82 -0.98 -8.77
N ASN A 301 8.91 -1.58 -9.26
CA ASN A 301 9.77 -2.40 -8.44
C ASN A 301 10.72 -1.60 -7.53
N ILE A 302 10.69 -0.26 -7.56
CA ILE A 302 11.28 0.55 -6.48
C ILE A 302 10.63 0.16 -5.15
N TYR A 303 9.31 -0.02 -5.16
CA TYR A 303 8.53 -0.47 -4.00
C TYR A 303 8.79 -1.94 -3.68
N SER A 304 8.75 -2.80 -4.70
CA SER A 304 9.01 -4.23 -4.54
C SER A 304 10.39 -4.54 -3.95
N LEU A 305 11.43 -3.82 -4.39
CA LEU A 305 12.78 -3.94 -3.85
C LEU A 305 12.84 -3.50 -2.39
N ALA A 306 12.17 -2.41 -2.02
CA ALA A 306 12.13 -1.95 -0.64
C ALA A 306 11.48 -3.00 0.29
N VAL A 307 10.36 -3.60 -0.13
CA VAL A 307 9.72 -4.68 0.63
C VAL A 307 10.63 -5.91 0.69
N ASN A 308 11.20 -6.34 -0.43
CA ASN A 308 12.09 -7.50 -0.49
C ASN A 308 13.34 -7.34 0.37
N ALA A 309 13.96 -6.15 0.43
CA ALA A 309 15.12 -5.88 1.27
C ALA A 309 14.79 -6.02 2.78
N VAL A 310 13.64 -5.48 3.20
CA VAL A 310 13.18 -5.60 4.59
C VAL A 310 12.81 -7.05 4.90
N PHE A 311 12.13 -7.74 3.99
CA PHE A 311 11.71 -9.13 4.18
C PHE A 311 12.88 -10.11 4.14
N ALA A 312 13.94 -9.80 3.40
CA ALA A 312 15.19 -10.54 3.46
C ALA A 312 15.79 -10.52 4.87
N THR A 313 15.85 -9.35 5.49
CA THR A 313 16.37 -9.19 6.86
C THR A 313 15.42 -9.79 7.90
N LYS A 314 14.10 -9.57 7.74
CA LYS A 314 13.10 -9.95 8.76
C LYS A 314 12.70 -11.42 8.72
N TYR A 315 12.62 -12.01 7.52
CA TYR A 315 12.06 -13.34 7.30
C TYR A 315 13.01 -14.28 6.51
N GLY A 316 14.16 -13.79 6.05
CA GLY A 316 15.09 -14.59 5.24
C GLY A 316 14.65 -14.75 3.79
N GLN A 317 13.77 -13.86 3.28
CA GLN A 317 13.40 -13.87 1.86
C GLN A 317 14.64 -13.67 0.97
N GLN A 318 14.81 -14.47 -0.08
CA GLN A 318 15.93 -14.30 -1.01
C GLN A 318 15.88 -12.89 -1.64
N PRO A 319 16.96 -12.09 -1.55
CA PRO A 319 17.04 -10.82 -2.25
C PRO A 319 17.00 -11.04 -3.77
N ARG A 320 16.07 -10.39 -4.46
CA ARG A 320 15.76 -10.68 -5.87
C ARG A 320 16.94 -10.40 -6.81
N LEU A 321 17.70 -9.34 -6.54
CA LEU A 321 18.87 -8.96 -7.34
C LEU A 321 20.12 -9.79 -7.02
N HIS A 322 20.06 -10.66 -6.00
CA HIS A 322 21.13 -11.62 -5.66
C HIS A 322 20.70 -13.06 -5.94
N ALA A 323 19.52 -13.27 -6.54
CA ALA A 323 19.11 -14.57 -7.03
C ALA A 323 19.78 -14.85 -8.38
N PRO A 324 20.56 -15.93 -8.52
CA PRO A 324 21.19 -16.26 -9.79
C PRO A 324 20.12 -16.68 -10.82
N ASP A 325 20.25 -16.18 -12.05
CA ASP A 325 19.45 -16.64 -13.16
C ASP A 325 19.76 -18.12 -13.45
N ALA A 326 18.72 -18.91 -13.69
CA ALA A 326 18.85 -20.36 -13.84
C ALA A 326 19.63 -20.78 -15.09
N LYS A 327 19.73 -19.92 -16.12
CA LYS A 327 20.43 -20.23 -17.37
C LYS A 327 21.88 -19.78 -17.34
N THR A 328 22.14 -18.59 -16.82
CA THR A 328 23.48 -17.98 -16.83
C THR A 328 24.27 -18.22 -15.55
N GLY A 329 23.61 -18.51 -14.43
CA GLY A 329 24.21 -18.60 -13.10
C GLY A 329 24.62 -17.24 -12.51
N LEU A 330 24.42 -16.15 -13.27
CA LEU A 330 24.76 -14.80 -12.83
C LEU A 330 23.56 -14.15 -12.16
N THR A 331 23.83 -13.35 -11.14
CA THR A 331 22.84 -12.44 -10.55
C THR A 331 22.69 -11.18 -11.42
N PRO A 332 21.57 -10.44 -11.32
CA PRO A 332 21.41 -9.14 -11.98
C PRO A 332 22.57 -8.15 -11.73
N TRP A 333 23.11 -8.14 -10.50
CA TRP A 333 24.28 -7.33 -10.13
C TRP A 333 25.57 -7.72 -10.88
N GLN A 334 25.69 -8.99 -11.29
CA GLN A 334 26.84 -9.48 -12.04
C GLN A 334 26.66 -9.31 -13.56
N SER A 335 25.44 -9.49 -14.09
CA SER A 335 25.20 -9.48 -15.53
C SER A 335 25.01 -8.09 -16.13
N ALA A 336 24.43 -7.15 -15.39
CA ALA A 336 24.15 -5.80 -15.90
C ALA A 336 25.39 -4.93 -16.15
N PRO A 337 26.41 -4.86 -15.26
CA PRO A 337 27.50 -3.89 -15.39
C PRO A 337 28.30 -4.00 -16.70
N GLY A 338 28.47 -5.21 -17.24
CA GLY A 338 29.21 -5.44 -18.48
C GLY A 338 28.53 -4.88 -19.74
N LYS A 339 27.25 -4.49 -19.65
CA LYS A 339 26.46 -3.96 -20.77
C LYS A 339 26.45 -2.42 -20.80
N LEU A 340 26.80 -1.78 -19.68
CA LEU A 340 26.81 -0.33 -19.53
C LEU A 340 27.80 0.29 -20.53
N ARG A 341 27.47 1.48 -21.03
CA ARG A 341 28.31 2.28 -21.93
C ARG A 341 28.70 1.55 -23.24
N SER A 342 28.03 0.45 -23.59
CA SER A 342 28.23 -0.19 -24.89
C SER A 342 27.68 0.71 -26.01
N PRO A 343 28.23 0.66 -27.24
CA PRO A 343 27.89 1.62 -28.31
C PRO A 343 26.39 1.73 -28.62
N ASP A 344 25.64 0.63 -28.49
CA ASP A 344 24.20 0.54 -28.76
C ASP A 344 23.38 0.30 -27.47
N VAL A 345 23.91 0.67 -26.30
CA VAL A 345 23.21 0.47 -25.03
C VAL A 345 21.88 1.23 -25.05
N ASN A 346 20.81 0.49 -24.81
CA ASN A 346 19.47 1.04 -24.72
C ASN A 346 18.79 0.43 -23.50
N TYR A 347 18.44 1.28 -22.54
CA TYR A 347 17.89 0.82 -21.27
C TYR A 347 16.68 -0.11 -21.45
N ARG A 348 15.84 0.15 -22.46
CA ARG A 348 14.60 -0.60 -22.71
C ARG A 348 14.85 -1.99 -23.25
N THR A 349 15.86 -2.18 -24.10
CA THR A 349 16.06 -3.41 -24.89
C THR A 349 17.32 -4.20 -24.54
N THR A 350 18.36 -3.56 -23.99
CA THR A 350 19.64 -4.22 -23.66
C THR A 350 19.56 -5.03 -22.36
N PHE A 351 18.71 -4.60 -21.42
CA PHE A 351 18.61 -5.17 -20.08
C PHE A 351 17.32 -5.96 -19.91
N ASP A 352 17.42 -7.11 -19.25
CA ASP A 352 16.24 -7.86 -18.81
C ASP A 352 15.49 -7.11 -17.68
N PRO A 353 14.27 -7.56 -17.31
CA PRO A 353 13.49 -6.88 -16.29
C PRO A 353 14.18 -6.72 -14.92
N TYR A 354 15.01 -7.66 -14.48
CA TYR A 354 15.70 -7.58 -13.18
C TYR A 354 17.00 -6.78 -13.26
N GLU A 355 17.72 -6.86 -14.38
CA GLU A 355 18.90 -6.03 -14.63
C GLU A 355 18.57 -4.54 -14.63
N LYS A 356 17.40 -4.17 -15.17
CA LYS A 356 16.90 -2.78 -15.09
C LYS A 356 16.81 -2.27 -13.65
N LEU A 357 16.45 -3.13 -12.71
CA LEU A 357 16.27 -2.74 -11.31
C LEU A 357 17.59 -2.38 -10.61
N VAL A 358 18.73 -2.89 -11.12
CA VAL A 358 20.06 -2.55 -10.61
C VAL A 358 20.31 -1.05 -10.70
N MET A 359 19.86 -0.37 -11.76
CA MET A 359 19.99 1.09 -11.89
C MET A 359 19.34 1.84 -10.71
N PHE A 360 18.16 1.40 -10.27
CA PHE A 360 17.46 2.04 -9.15
C PHE A 360 18.14 1.78 -7.80
N GLU A 361 18.68 0.57 -7.60
CA GLU A 361 19.44 0.27 -6.39
C GLU A 361 20.79 0.98 -6.37
N GLN A 362 21.47 1.17 -7.50
CA GLN A 362 22.68 2.00 -7.57
C GLN A 362 22.41 3.43 -7.09
N LEU A 363 21.27 4.03 -7.45
CA LEU A 363 20.86 5.34 -6.94
C LEU A 363 20.63 5.32 -5.42
N ARG A 364 19.91 4.30 -4.91
CA ARG A 364 19.66 4.14 -3.47
C ARG A 364 20.95 3.92 -2.68
N HIS A 365 21.89 3.13 -3.20
CA HIS A 365 23.17 2.86 -2.55
C HIS A 365 24.08 4.10 -2.57
N ALA A 366 24.11 4.86 -3.68
CA ALA A 366 24.92 6.07 -3.80
C ALA A 366 24.44 7.22 -2.91
N PHE A 367 23.11 7.41 -2.80
CA PHE A 367 22.52 8.59 -2.16
C PHE A 367 21.72 8.28 -0.87
N GLY A 368 21.70 7.01 -0.46
CA GLY A 368 21.09 6.55 0.78
C GLY A 368 19.59 6.21 0.69
N ASN A 369 19.08 5.60 1.76
CA ASN A 369 17.69 5.09 1.83
C ASN A 369 16.61 6.19 1.72
N THR A 370 16.97 7.46 1.93
CA THR A 370 16.05 8.60 1.80
C THR A 370 15.93 9.09 0.36
N PHE A 371 16.71 8.59 -0.59
CA PHE A 371 16.69 9.03 -1.98
C PHE A 371 15.28 8.96 -2.59
N TRP A 372 14.66 7.78 -2.64
CA TRP A 372 13.30 7.63 -3.16
C TRP A 372 12.28 8.43 -2.35
N PRO A 373 12.20 8.36 -1.01
CA PRO A 373 11.29 9.20 -0.24
C PRO A 373 11.40 10.69 -0.56
N ASN A 374 12.61 11.22 -0.72
CA ASN A 374 12.84 12.63 -1.03
C ASN A 374 12.42 12.98 -2.47
N LEU A 375 12.67 12.11 -3.44
CA LEU A 375 12.19 12.30 -4.81
C LEU A 375 10.67 12.39 -4.85
N HIS A 376 9.97 11.47 -4.16
CA HIS A 376 8.52 11.47 -4.16
C HIS A 376 7.93 12.73 -3.50
N LYS A 377 8.58 13.23 -2.43
CA LYS A 377 8.22 14.50 -1.79
C LYS A 377 8.45 15.68 -2.73
N LEU A 378 9.58 15.72 -3.44
CA LEU A 378 9.90 16.75 -4.43
C LEU A 378 8.80 16.85 -5.50
N VAL A 379 8.38 15.71 -6.05
CA VAL A 379 7.29 15.63 -7.04
C VAL A 379 5.97 16.17 -6.46
N ARG A 380 5.61 15.83 -5.21
CA ARG A 380 4.37 16.31 -4.58
C ARG A 380 4.37 17.81 -4.30
N VAL A 381 5.51 18.37 -3.91
CA VAL A 381 5.66 19.79 -3.59
C VAL A 381 5.65 20.63 -4.85
N GLU A 382 6.44 20.24 -5.84
CA GLU A 382 6.68 21.09 -7.01
C GLU A 382 5.68 20.87 -8.13
N ARG A 383 5.01 19.71 -8.13
CA ARG A 383 4.03 19.32 -9.16
C ARG A 383 4.56 19.60 -10.58
N PRO A 384 5.77 19.13 -10.92
CA PRO A 384 6.31 19.28 -12.26
C PRO A 384 5.32 18.79 -13.31
N TYR A 385 5.29 19.49 -14.44
CA TYR A 385 4.37 19.19 -15.54
C TYR A 385 4.49 17.72 -15.96
N ALA A 386 3.36 17.00 -15.92
CA ALA A 386 3.31 15.57 -16.21
C ALA A 386 2.72 15.24 -17.60
N SER A 387 2.26 16.24 -18.37
CA SER A 387 1.59 16.08 -19.68
C SER A 387 0.55 14.95 -19.70
N ASP A 388 0.24 14.41 -20.88
CA ASP A 388 -0.46 13.14 -21.02
C ASP A 388 0.40 11.98 -20.51
N TYR A 389 -0.24 10.90 -20.04
CA TYR A 389 0.42 9.69 -19.56
C TYR A 389 1.25 8.97 -20.62
N THR A 390 1.03 9.31 -21.89
CA THR A 390 1.68 8.75 -23.07
C THR A 390 2.96 9.51 -23.49
N ASP A 391 3.29 10.65 -22.87
CA ASP A 391 4.46 11.47 -23.22
C ASP A 391 5.78 10.86 -22.67
N GLU A 392 6.25 9.84 -23.38
CA GLU A 392 7.44 9.05 -23.04
C GLU A 392 8.71 9.91 -22.89
N VAL A 393 8.94 10.85 -23.80
CA VAL A 393 10.13 11.71 -23.81
C VAL A 393 10.16 12.60 -22.59
N LEU A 394 9.04 13.27 -22.29
CA LEU A 394 8.94 14.11 -21.09
C LEU A 394 9.16 13.29 -19.80
N ARG A 395 8.60 12.09 -19.72
CA ARG A 395 8.70 11.26 -18.50
C ARG A 395 10.10 10.72 -18.26
N LEU A 396 10.80 10.33 -19.32
CA LEU A 396 12.22 9.97 -19.24
C LEU A 396 13.06 11.19 -18.85
N ARG A 397 12.80 12.37 -19.43
CA ARG A 397 13.44 13.63 -19.00
C ARG A 397 13.19 13.91 -17.53
N ASN A 398 11.94 13.83 -17.08
CA ASN A 398 11.56 14.04 -15.68
C ASN A 398 12.29 13.06 -14.76
N LEU A 399 12.40 11.78 -15.13
CA LEU A 399 13.18 10.80 -14.37
C LEU A 399 14.63 11.24 -14.19
N VAL A 400 15.30 11.68 -15.26
CA VAL A 400 16.69 12.16 -15.21
C VAL A 400 16.83 13.40 -14.33
N VAL A 401 15.98 14.39 -14.56
CA VAL A 401 16.05 15.70 -13.88
C VAL A 401 15.69 15.56 -12.39
N LEU A 402 14.62 14.85 -12.04
CA LEU A 402 14.18 14.69 -10.66
C LEU A 402 15.18 13.85 -9.85
N CYS A 403 15.76 12.79 -10.43
CA CYS A 403 16.81 12.04 -9.77
C CYS A 403 18.05 12.91 -9.50
N SER A 404 18.48 13.71 -10.48
CA SER A 404 19.64 14.60 -10.33
C SER A 404 19.42 15.65 -9.24
N ARG A 405 18.23 16.26 -9.23
CA ARG A 405 17.84 17.24 -8.21
C ARG A 405 17.74 16.63 -6.82
N THR A 406 17.23 15.42 -6.72
CA THR A 406 17.15 14.69 -5.45
C THR A 406 18.54 14.32 -4.93
N ALA A 407 19.45 13.92 -5.82
CA ALA A 407 20.83 13.61 -5.48
C ALA A 407 21.67 14.86 -5.13
N GLY A 408 21.30 16.03 -5.66
CA GLY A 408 22.13 17.23 -5.60
C GLY A 408 23.33 17.18 -6.55
N TYR A 409 23.28 16.31 -7.57
CA TYR A 409 24.37 16.10 -8.54
C TYR A 409 23.79 15.91 -9.94
N ASP A 410 24.58 16.25 -10.96
CA ASP A 410 24.25 15.95 -12.36
C ASP A 410 24.43 14.45 -12.63
N LEU A 411 23.32 13.72 -12.83
CA LEU A 411 23.32 12.29 -13.11
C LEU A 411 23.25 11.96 -14.61
N SER A 412 23.46 12.94 -15.50
CA SER A 412 23.36 12.72 -16.96
C SER A 412 24.25 11.57 -17.42
N ASP A 413 25.50 11.52 -16.97
CA ASP A 413 26.45 10.48 -17.39
C ASP A 413 26.11 9.09 -16.82
N PHE A 414 25.47 9.05 -15.64
CA PHE A 414 24.94 7.83 -15.07
C PHE A 414 23.79 7.28 -15.93
N PHE A 415 22.83 8.11 -16.30
CA PHE A 415 21.70 7.70 -17.14
C PHE A 415 22.14 7.30 -18.55
N ARG A 416 23.10 8.03 -19.14
CA ARG A 416 23.70 7.65 -20.44
C ARG A 416 24.41 6.30 -20.36
N ALA A 417 25.10 6.00 -19.25
CA ALA A 417 25.76 4.70 -19.07
C ALA A 417 24.77 3.53 -19.13
N TRP A 418 23.56 3.73 -18.60
CA TRP A 418 22.45 2.78 -18.66
C TRP A 418 21.67 2.80 -19.98
N GLY A 419 22.00 3.69 -20.92
CA GLY A 419 21.26 3.84 -22.18
C GLY A 419 19.88 4.47 -22.00
N VAL A 420 19.67 5.24 -20.93
CA VAL A 420 18.50 6.10 -20.75
C VAL A 420 18.74 7.40 -21.52
N PRO A 421 17.82 7.85 -22.40
CA PRO A 421 17.99 9.10 -23.14
C PRO A 421 18.09 10.31 -22.20
N VAL A 422 19.14 11.12 -22.40
CA VAL A 422 19.29 12.45 -21.79
C VAL A 422 19.24 13.47 -22.92
N ASP A 423 18.07 14.08 -23.13
CA ASP A 423 17.86 15.01 -24.22
C ASP A 423 18.45 16.41 -23.95
N ALA A 424 18.40 17.28 -24.97
CA ALA A 424 18.95 18.62 -24.89
C ALA A 424 18.28 19.48 -23.80
N GLU A 425 16.98 19.29 -23.60
CA GLU A 425 16.20 20.01 -22.60
C GLU A 425 16.55 19.54 -21.18
N ALA A 426 16.72 18.23 -20.95
CA ALA A 426 17.26 17.70 -19.69
C ALA A 426 18.62 18.33 -19.39
N THR A 427 19.52 18.36 -20.38
CA THR A 427 20.87 18.94 -20.26
C THR A 427 20.80 20.42 -19.90
N ALA A 428 19.92 21.19 -20.56
CA ALA A 428 19.73 22.61 -20.28
C ALA A 428 19.19 22.85 -18.86
N GLN A 429 18.22 22.05 -18.41
CA GLN A 429 17.67 22.14 -17.04
C GLN A 429 18.72 21.84 -15.98
N LEU A 430 19.54 20.79 -16.18
CA LEU A 430 20.61 20.43 -15.25
C LEU A 430 21.73 21.49 -15.20
N ALA A 431 22.10 22.04 -16.36
CA ALA A 431 23.07 23.14 -16.42
C ALA A 431 22.56 24.40 -15.70
N ALA A 432 21.27 24.73 -15.85
CA ALA A 432 20.65 25.86 -15.16
C ALA A 432 20.65 25.71 -13.62
N LEU A 433 20.62 24.48 -13.12
CA LEU A 433 20.72 24.16 -11.69
C LEU A 433 22.16 24.20 -11.17
N GLN A 434 23.16 24.36 -12.04
CA GLN A 434 24.59 24.37 -11.70
C GLN A 434 25.05 23.15 -10.89
N LEU A 435 24.42 21.99 -11.15
CA LEU A 435 24.80 20.74 -10.50
C LEU A 435 26.15 20.25 -11.05
N THR A 436 27.00 19.73 -10.18
CA THR A 436 28.25 19.07 -10.59
C THR A 436 28.03 17.56 -10.68
N PRO A 437 28.86 16.81 -11.43
CA PRO A 437 28.86 15.35 -11.36
C PRO A 437 29.10 14.85 -9.93
N PRO A 438 28.58 13.66 -9.57
CA PRO A 438 28.85 13.07 -8.27
C PRO A 438 30.34 12.70 -8.13
N PRO A 439 30.92 12.76 -6.92
CA PRO A 439 32.34 12.46 -6.69
C PRO A 439 32.69 11.00 -6.99
N VAL A 440 31.71 10.10 -6.93
CA VAL A 440 31.81 8.69 -7.30
C VAL A 440 30.70 8.39 -8.30
N ASP A 441 31.05 7.77 -9.42
CA ASP A 441 30.07 7.35 -10.44
C ASP A 441 29.17 6.24 -9.88
N PRO A 442 27.85 6.47 -9.69
CA PRO A 442 26.96 5.47 -9.12
C PRO A 442 26.89 4.18 -9.95
N SER A 443 27.19 4.24 -11.24
CA SER A 443 27.19 3.06 -12.11
C SER A 443 28.31 2.07 -11.80
N THR A 444 29.26 2.45 -10.93
CA THR A 444 30.36 1.59 -10.45
C THR A 444 30.00 0.74 -9.24
N ILE A 445 28.85 0.98 -8.60
CA ILE A 445 28.36 0.15 -7.48
C ILE A 445 28.00 -1.25 -7.98
N ARG A 446 28.33 -2.28 -7.19
CA ARG A 446 28.22 -3.71 -7.58
C ARG A 446 27.41 -4.57 -6.61
N GLU A 447 27.10 -4.09 -5.42
CA GLU A 447 26.30 -4.80 -4.41
C GLU A 447 25.64 -3.86 -3.41
#